data_AF-A0A661FCQ3-F1
#
_entry.id   AF-A0A661FCQ3-F1
#
_cell.length_a   1.000
_cell.length_b   1.000
_cell.length_c   1.000
_cell.angle_alpha   90.00
_cell.angle_beta   90.00
_cell.angle_gamma   90.00
#
_symmetry.space_group_name_H-M   'P 1'
#
loop_
_entity.id
_entity.type
_entity.pdbx_description
1 polymer ?
#
loop_
_entity_poly.entity_id
_entity_poly.type
_entity_poly.pdbx_seq_one_letter_code
_entity_poly.pdbx_strand_id
1 'polypeptide(L)'
;RYADASAANVKAAGVDEAYIAACNAQGFYPAAYYPHNIHFLWAASSMEGRSAVAIEAARKVAANVRLEMIDQFPGVEFFNTIPLLALAQFGHWDEILAEPQPPENLEFSNAIWHYVRATAYARQGDLDAARAEHEKFTPLRDATDVTFLDTIYYPATMLLGIADELILGEISMAEDNFDDAVAHFRLAVNTQDKLPYTEPPFWYYPTRHSLGKALLSAGDAAGAEEVYRADLKQYRRNGWSMYGLIQALKAQDKDTTEIQERFDKVWAQADVTLTASRF
;
A
#
# COMPACT_ATOMS: atom_id res chain seq x y z
N ARG A 1 8.98 14.99 4.97
CA ARG A 1 10.04 14.73 3.97
C ARG A 1 10.42 13.27 4.16
N TYR A 2 10.24 12.39 3.17
CA TYR A 2 10.31 10.94 3.41
C TYR A 2 11.73 10.46 3.76
N ALA A 3 12.76 10.84 2.99
CA ALA A 3 14.15 10.49 3.29
C ALA A 3 14.64 10.92 4.69
N ASP A 4 14.23 12.09 5.17
CA ASP A 4 14.56 12.54 6.53
C ASP A 4 13.88 11.64 7.58
N ALA A 5 12.63 11.21 7.31
CA ALA A 5 11.88 10.33 8.18
C ALA A 5 12.44 8.89 8.18
N SER A 6 12.77 8.31 7.02
CA SER A 6 13.37 6.98 6.96
C SER A 6 14.74 6.95 7.63
N ALA A 7 15.61 7.94 7.37
CA ALA A 7 16.92 8.03 8.02
C ALA A 7 16.81 8.13 9.56
N ALA A 8 15.86 8.92 10.05
CA ALA A 8 15.59 9.03 11.49
C ALA A 8 15.09 7.70 12.07
N ASN A 9 14.17 7.01 11.40
CA ASN A 9 13.63 5.74 11.88
C ASN A 9 14.63 4.58 11.78
N VAL A 10 15.51 4.54 10.77
CA VAL A 10 16.64 3.59 10.73
C VAL A 10 17.54 3.76 11.95
N LYS A 11 17.88 5.02 12.28
CA LYS A 11 18.71 5.32 13.46
C LYS A 11 18.00 4.96 14.76
N ALA A 12 16.71 5.28 14.87
CA ALA A 12 15.91 4.95 16.04
C ALA A 12 15.79 3.43 16.24
N ALA A 13 15.42 2.69 15.20
CA ALA A 13 15.31 1.24 15.23
C ALA A 13 16.64 0.58 15.63
N GLY A 14 17.78 1.04 15.11
CA GLY A 14 19.09 0.50 15.51
C GLY A 14 19.44 0.75 16.98
N VAL A 15 19.05 1.90 17.55
CA VAL A 15 19.23 2.20 18.97
C VAL A 15 18.28 1.34 19.83
N ASP A 16 17.03 1.19 19.39
CA ASP A 16 16.02 0.37 20.06
C ASP A 16 16.45 -1.10 20.11
N GLU A 17 16.86 -1.67 18.98
CA GLU A 17 17.36 -3.04 18.86
C GLU A 17 18.57 -3.27 19.78
N ALA A 18 19.54 -2.34 19.79
CA ALA A 18 20.70 -2.42 20.66
C ALA A 18 20.34 -2.35 22.15
N TYR A 19 19.39 -1.49 22.52
CA TYR A 19 18.90 -1.38 23.90
C TYR A 19 18.13 -2.64 24.33
N ILE A 20 17.22 -3.13 23.49
CA ILE A 20 16.44 -4.34 23.76
C ILE A 20 17.38 -5.54 23.95
N ALA A 21 18.37 -5.70 23.07
CA ALA A 21 19.35 -6.76 23.17
C ALA A 21 20.26 -6.63 24.40
N ALA A 22 20.76 -5.43 24.71
CA ALA A 22 21.68 -5.22 25.82
C ALA A 22 21.01 -5.32 27.20
N CYS A 23 19.75 -4.87 27.30
CA CYS A 23 19.03 -4.81 28.58
C CYS A 23 18.02 -5.94 28.76
N ASN A 24 17.84 -6.82 27.77
CA ASN A 24 16.71 -7.75 27.69
C ASN A 24 15.38 -7.04 28.03
N ALA A 25 15.19 -5.86 27.45
CA ALA A 25 14.07 -4.99 27.80
C ALA A 25 12.75 -5.70 27.51
N GLN A 26 11.80 -5.60 28.45
CA GLN A 26 10.47 -6.19 28.36
C GLN A 26 9.40 -5.11 28.60
N GLY A 27 8.15 -5.44 28.30
CA GLY A 27 7.01 -4.56 28.57
C GLY A 27 6.72 -3.56 27.45
N PHE A 28 6.14 -2.41 27.80
CA PHE A 28 5.52 -1.50 26.84
C PHE A 28 6.47 -0.96 25.77
N TYR A 29 7.75 -0.78 26.10
CA TYR A 29 8.72 -0.18 25.17
C TYR A 29 9.02 -1.09 23.95
N PRO A 30 9.50 -2.34 24.13
CA PRO A 30 9.61 -3.29 23.01
C PRO A 30 8.28 -3.63 22.34
N ALA A 31 7.17 -3.62 23.09
CA ALA A 31 5.87 -4.05 22.58
C ALA A 31 5.15 -2.99 21.73
N ALA A 32 5.42 -1.69 21.95
CA ALA A 32 4.68 -0.61 21.29
C ALA A 32 5.58 0.41 20.57
N TYR A 33 6.58 0.97 21.25
CA TYR A 33 7.39 2.07 20.67
C TYR A 33 8.33 1.61 19.56
N TYR A 34 9.01 0.47 19.75
CA TYR A 34 9.90 -0.06 18.72
C TYR A 34 9.14 -0.46 17.43
N PRO A 35 8.05 -1.26 17.49
CA PRO A 35 7.25 -1.57 16.30
C PRO A 35 6.69 -0.33 15.59
N HIS A 36 6.34 0.72 16.34
CA HIS A 36 5.89 1.99 15.79
C HIS A 36 6.97 2.68 14.94
N ASN A 37 8.23 2.71 15.39
CA ASN A 37 9.34 3.28 14.62
C ASN A 37 9.57 2.51 13.31
N ILE A 38 9.47 1.17 13.35
CA ILE A 38 9.61 0.33 12.16
C ILE A 38 8.42 0.52 11.21
N HIS A 39 7.21 0.72 11.73
CA HIS A 39 6.03 1.00 10.92
C HIS A 39 6.17 2.30 10.13
N PHE A 40 6.72 3.36 10.75
CA PHE A 40 7.08 4.59 10.04
C PHE A 40 8.22 4.40 9.04
N LEU A 41 9.19 3.52 9.34
CA LEU A 41 10.25 3.18 8.40
C LEU A 41 9.67 2.52 7.13
N TRP A 42 8.76 1.55 7.28
CA TRP A 42 8.07 0.92 6.15
C TRP A 42 7.33 1.97 5.29
N ALA A 43 6.53 2.83 5.92
CA ALA A 43 5.75 3.84 5.20
C ALA A 43 6.66 4.85 4.47
N ALA A 44 7.69 5.38 5.13
CA ALA A 44 8.60 6.35 4.52
C ALA A 44 9.42 5.74 3.38
N SER A 45 9.99 4.55 3.58
CA SER A 45 10.78 3.85 2.56
C SER A 45 9.93 3.42 1.36
N SER A 46 8.66 3.06 1.57
CA SER A 46 7.69 2.82 0.49
C SER A 46 7.49 4.04 -0.41
N MET A 47 7.40 5.23 0.19
CA MET A 47 7.24 6.50 -0.54
C MET A 47 8.53 6.99 -1.23
N GLU A 48 9.69 6.48 -0.81
CA GLU A 48 10.99 6.74 -1.43
C GLU A 48 11.35 5.77 -2.56
N GLY A 49 10.56 4.72 -2.76
CA GLY A 49 10.89 3.67 -3.72
C GLY A 49 12.01 2.72 -3.26
N ARG A 50 12.22 2.59 -1.94
CA ARG A 50 13.24 1.72 -1.35
C ARG A 50 12.64 0.37 -0.98
N SER A 51 12.41 -0.47 -1.98
CA SER A 51 11.74 -1.77 -1.90
C SER A 51 12.36 -2.67 -0.84
N ALA A 52 13.67 -2.85 -0.84
CA ALA A 52 14.33 -3.78 0.08
C ALA A 52 14.12 -3.37 1.55
N VAL A 53 14.27 -2.07 1.83
CA VAL A 53 14.09 -1.52 3.19
C VAL A 53 12.64 -1.57 3.62
N ALA A 54 11.71 -1.25 2.71
CA ALA A 54 10.28 -1.28 3.00
C ALA A 54 9.82 -2.70 3.34
N ILE A 55 10.22 -3.70 2.56
CA ILE A 55 9.86 -5.11 2.78
C ILE A 55 10.49 -5.63 4.07
N GLU A 56 11.77 -5.33 4.34
CA GLU A 56 12.40 -5.73 5.60
C GLU A 56 11.67 -5.12 6.82
N ALA A 57 11.37 -3.82 6.76
CA ALA A 57 10.63 -3.13 7.82
C ALA A 57 9.23 -3.73 8.01
N ALA A 58 8.51 -4.02 6.93
CA ALA A 58 7.21 -4.66 6.95
C ALA A 58 7.23 -6.01 7.68
N ARG A 59 8.21 -6.87 7.36
CA ARG A 59 8.40 -8.17 8.02
C ARG A 59 8.71 -8.00 9.50
N LYS A 60 9.57 -7.04 9.86
CA LYS A 60 9.88 -6.73 11.26
C LYS A 60 8.65 -6.26 12.03
N VAL A 61 7.78 -5.43 11.43
CA VAL A 61 6.52 -5.01 12.07
C VAL A 61 5.63 -6.21 12.37
N ALA A 62 5.35 -7.05 11.36
CA ALA A 62 4.52 -8.25 11.53
C ALA A 62 5.11 -9.23 12.56
N ALA A 63 6.43 -9.41 12.60
CA ALA A 63 7.09 -10.28 13.58
C ALA A 63 6.91 -9.84 15.05
N ASN A 64 6.54 -8.58 15.29
CA ASN A 64 6.22 -8.08 16.63
C ASN A 64 4.76 -8.28 17.04
N VAL A 65 3.90 -8.76 16.13
CA VAL A 65 2.47 -9.02 16.39
C VAL A 65 2.23 -10.52 16.49
N ARG A 66 2.09 -11.02 17.72
CA ARG A 66 1.76 -12.43 17.98
C ARG A 66 0.25 -12.65 17.92
N LEU A 67 -0.18 -13.88 17.62
CA LEU A 67 -1.60 -14.23 17.58
C LEU A 67 -2.32 -13.92 18.89
N GLU A 68 -1.69 -14.16 20.04
CA GLU A 68 -2.31 -13.88 21.34
C GLU A 68 -2.50 -12.38 21.59
N MET A 69 -1.75 -11.50 20.90
CA MET A 69 -1.97 -10.06 20.95
C MET A 69 -3.20 -9.67 20.14
N ILE A 70 -3.48 -10.35 19.04
CA ILE A 70 -4.68 -10.11 18.22
C ILE A 70 -5.93 -10.48 19.02
N ASP A 71 -5.92 -11.61 19.73
CA ASP A 71 -7.05 -12.02 20.58
C ASP A 71 -7.39 -10.96 21.66
N GLN A 72 -6.38 -10.27 22.19
CA GLN A 72 -6.54 -9.24 23.21
C GLN A 72 -6.84 -7.86 22.62
N PHE A 73 -6.27 -7.56 21.45
CA PHE A 73 -6.35 -6.27 20.77
C PHE A 73 -6.55 -6.49 19.26
N PRO A 74 -7.78 -6.83 18.81
CA PRO A 74 -8.01 -7.25 17.42
C PRO A 74 -7.49 -6.27 16.35
N GLY A 75 -7.45 -4.98 16.65
CA GLY A 75 -6.90 -3.96 15.74
C GLY A 75 -5.42 -4.13 15.38
N VAL A 76 -4.62 -4.86 16.17
CA VAL A 76 -3.21 -5.12 15.80
C VAL A 76 -3.08 -6.13 14.67
N GLU A 77 -4.16 -6.83 14.31
CA GLU A 77 -4.19 -7.73 13.15
C GLU A 77 -3.71 -7.04 11.86
N PHE A 78 -4.04 -5.76 11.68
CA PHE A 78 -3.62 -4.95 10.52
C PHE A 78 -2.12 -5.08 10.21
N PHE A 79 -1.27 -5.10 11.25
CA PHE A 79 0.18 -5.16 11.11
C PHE A 79 0.69 -6.47 10.48
N ASN A 80 -0.07 -7.57 10.60
CA ASN A 80 0.26 -8.83 9.94
C ASN A 80 0.09 -8.77 8.42
N THR A 81 -0.68 -7.81 7.92
CA THR A 81 -0.93 -7.65 6.47
C THR A 81 0.15 -6.83 5.77
N ILE A 82 0.92 -6.03 6.52
CA ILE A 82 1.91 -5.09 5.99
C ILE A 82 2.95 -5.76 5.07
N PRO A 83 3.49 -6.97 5.37
CA PRO A 83 4.37 -7.65 4.42
C PRO A 83 3.76 -7.85 3.04
N LEU A 84 2.53 -8.34 2.96
CA LEU A 84 1.81 -8.57 1.70
C LEU A 84 1.60 -7.25 0.95
N LEU A 85 1.22 -6.19 1.67
CA LEU A 85 1.01 -4.87 1.09
C LEU A 85 2.32 -4.23 0.59
N ALA A 86 3.44 -4.45 1.29
CA ALA A 86 4.76 -4.02 0.85
C ALA A 86 5.18 -4.75 -0.44
N LEU A 87 4.99 -6.06 -0.51
CA LEU A 87 5.24 -6.82 -1.74
C LEU A 87 4.39 -6.32 -2.90
N ALA A 88 3.10 -6.04 -2.64
CA ALA A 88 2.18 -5.55 -3.65
C ALA A 88 2.56 -4.17 -4.19
N GLN A 89 2.97 -3.25 -3.31
CA GLN A 89 3.43 -1.92 -3.70
C GLN A 89 4.63 -1.97 -4.66
N PHE A 90 5.50 -2.97 -4.50
CA PHE A 90 6.74 -3.11 -5.25
C PHE A 90 6.71 -4.18 -6.36
N GLY A 91 5.54 -4.77 -6.61
CA GLY A 91 5.35 -5.70 -7.72
C GLY A 91 6.02 -7.06 -7.56
N HIS A 92 6.24 -7.53 -6.33
CA HIS A 92 6.78 -8.87 -6.05
C HIS A 92 5.68 -9.94 -6.15
N TRP A 93 5.11 -10.08 -7.34
CA TRP A 93 3.92 -10.92 -7.59
C TRP A 93 4.16 -12.40 -7.29
N ASP A 94 5.29 -12.96 -7.73
CA ASP A 94 5.62 -14.37 -7.46
C ASP A 94 5.82 -14.64 -5.97
N GLU A 95 6.40 -13.68 -5.24
CA GLU A 95 6.59 -13.80 -3.79
C GLU A 95 5.24 -13.74 -3.06
N ILE A 96 4.32 -12.85 -3.47
CA ILE A 96 2.93 -12.83 -2.97
C ILE A 96 2.25 -14.17 -3.16
N LEU A 97 2.37 -14.78 -4.34
CA LEU A 97 1.72 -16.05 -4.65
C LEU A 97 2.29 -17.22 -3.83
N ALA A 98 3.53 -17.09 -3.34
CA ALA A 98 4.21 -18.06 -2.47
C ALA A 98 3.99 -17.83 -0.97
N GLU A 99 3.46 -16.66 -0.56
CA GLU A 99 3.19 -16.38 0.85
C GLU A 99 2.13 -17.33 1.43
N PRO A 100 2.36 -17.88 2.63
CA PRO A 100 1.39 -18.75 3.27
C PRO A 100 0.10 -17.98 3.58
N GLN A 101 -1.02 -18.68 3.50
CA GLN A 101 -2.29 -18.14 3.96
C GLN A 101 -2.22 -17.87 5.48
N PRO A 102 -2.77 -16.74 5.96
CA PRO A 102 -2.92 -16.49 7.40
C PRO A 102 -3.79 -17.57 8.08
N PRO A 103 -3.74 -17.70 9.42
CA PRO A 103 -4.69 -18.52 10.16
C PRO A 103 -6.14 -18.23 9.74
N GLU A 104 -6.96 -19.28 9.59
CA GLU A 104 -8.31 -19.17 9.01
C GLU A 104 -9.24 -18.22 9.78
N ASN A 105 -9.01 -18.04 11.09
CA ASN A 105 -9.79 -17.18 11.98
C ASN A 105 -9.38 -15.70 11.96
N LEU A 106 -8.56 -15.29 10.99
CA LEU A 106 -8.15 -13.90 10.78
C LEU A 106 -8.78 -13.39 9.49
N GLU A 107 -10.08 -13.09 9.50
CA GLU A 107 -10.88 -12.80 8.31
C GLU A 107 -10.34 -11.58 7.55
N PHE A 108 -9.92 -10.52 8.26
CA PHE A 108 -9.36 -9.33 7.62
C PHE A 108 -8.02 -9.64 6.95
N SER A 109 -7.12 -10.37 7.64
CA SER A 109 -5.84 -10.77 7.08
C SER A 109 -6.00 -11.68 5.86
N ASN A 110 -6.94 -12.62 5.92
CA ASN A 110 -7.27 -13.49 4.78
C ASN A 110 -7.86 -12.70 3.62
N ALA A 111 -8.71 -11.70 3.87
CA ALA A 111 -9.21 -10.82 2.84
C ALA A 111 -8.06 -10.05 2.15
N ILE A 112 -7.12 -9.48 2.92
CA ILE A 112 -5.95 -8.82 2.33
C ILE A 112 -5.06 -9.81 1.55
N TRP A 113 -4.91 -11.05 2.03
CA TRP A 113 -4.18 -12.11 1.31
C TRP A 113 -4.82 -12.44 -0.04
N HIS A 114 -6.14 -12.62 -0.11
CA HIS A 114 -6.84 -12.81 -1.38
C HIS A 114 -6.76 -11.56 -2.28
N TYR A 115 -6.84 -10.36 -1.72
CA TYR A 115 -6.70 -9.10 -2.45
C TYR A 115 -5.37 -8.99 -3.20
N VAL A 116 -4.24 -9.23 -2.51
CA VAL A 116 -2.93 -9.11 -3.15
C VAL A 116 -2.69 -10.22 -4.18
N ARG A 117 -3.27 -11.41 -3.97
CA ARG A 117 -3.19 -12.51 -4.93
C ARG A 117 -4.04 -12.27 -6.17
N ALA A 118 -5.26 -11.76 -6.02
CA ALA A 118 -6.09 -11.36 -7.15
C ALA A 118 -5.39 -10.28 -8.00
N THR A 119 -4.77 -9.31 -7.33
CA THR A 119 -3.92 -8.30 -7.96
C THR A 119 -2.75 -8.94 -8.70
N ALA A 120 -1.99 -9.83 -8.06
CA ALA A 120 -0.85 -10.51 -8.68
C ALA A 120 -1.24 -11.29 -9.93
N TYR A 121 -2.31 -12.10 -9.88
CA TYR A 121 -2.82 -12.85 -11.03
C TYR A 121 -3.28 -11.94 -12.16
N ALA A 122 -4.02 -10.87 -11.86
CA ALA A 122 -4.43 -9.89 -12.87
C ALA A 122 -3.21 -9.25 -13.54
N ARG A 123 -2.16 -8.92 -12.78
CA ARG A 123 -0.90 -8.37 -13.31
C ARG A 123 -0.06 -9.34 -14.12
N GLN A 124 -0.25 -10.63 -13.93
CA GLN A 124 0.37 -11.68 -14.74
C GLN A 124 -0.50 -12.11 -15.92
N GLY A 125 -1.72 -11.56 -16.06
CA GLY A 125 -2.67 -11.86 -17.14
C GLY A 125 -3.52 -13.11 -16.91
N ASP A 126 -3.47 -13.70 -15.72
CA ASP A 126 -4.32 -14.85 -15.35
C ASP A 126 -5.66 -14.36 -14.76
N LEU A 127 -6.57 -13.98 -15.66
CA LEU A 127 -7.86 -13.41 -15.28
C LEU A 127 -8.76 -14.42 -14.54
N ASP A 128 -8.69 -15.70 -14.90
CA ASP A 128 -9.49 -16.75 -14.25
C ASP A 128 -9.04 -16.92 -12.79
N ALA A 129 -7.73 -16.98 -12.54
CA ALA A 129 -7.21 -17.03 -11.17
C ALA A 129 -7.51 -15.74 -10.39
N ALA A 130 -7.40 -14.57 -11.02
CA ALA A 130 -7.74 -13.29 -10.38
C ALA A 130 -9.20 -13.25 -9.92
N ARG A 131 -10.14 -13.68 -10.77
CA ARG A 131 -11.57 -13.79 -10.44
C ARG A 131 -11.82 -14.81 -9.35
N ALA A 132 -11.15 -15.97 -9.38
CA ALA A 132 -11.27 -16.99 -8.35
C ALA A 132 -10.79 -16.49 -6.96
N GLU A 133 -9.76 -15.65 -6.90
CA GLU A 133 -9.36 -15.02 -5.63
C GLU A 133 -10.36 -13.93 -5.19
N HIS A 134 -10.95 -13.18 -6.12
CA HIS A 134 -12.01 -12.20 -5.81
C HIS A 134 -13.28 -12.85 -5.24
N GLU A 135 -13.67 -14.02 -5.76
CA GLU A 135 -14.80 -14.80 -5.26
C GLU A 135 -14.58 -15.25 -3.80
N LYS A 136 -13.34 -15.58 -3.42
CA LYS A 136 -12.97 -15.94 -2.04
C LYS A 136 -12.83 -14.72 -1.13
N PHE A 137 -12.40 -13.59 -1.68
CA PHE A 137 -12.32 -12.31 -0.98
C PHE A 137 -13.70 -11.81 -0.51
N THR A 138 -14.70 -11.90 -1.39
CA THR A 138 -16.04 -11.32 -1.18
C THR A 138 -16.70 -11.74 0.15
N PRO A 139 -16.83 -13.03 0.51
CA PRO A 139 -17.44 -13.42 1.78
C PRO A 139 -16.64 -12.98 3.01
N LEU A 140 -15.32 -12.80 2.90
CA LEU A 140 -14.48 -12.30 4.00
C LEU A 140 -14.68 -10.80 4.21
N ARG A 141 -14.81 -10.02 3.12
CA ARG A 141 -15.16 -8.59 3.17
C ARG A 141 -16.48 -8.37 3.92
N ASP A 142 -17.45 -9.24 3.68
CA ASP A 142 -18.80 -9.13 4.23
C ASP A 142 -18.95 -9.87 5.58
N ALA A 143 -17.87 -10.44 6.13
CA ALA A 143 -17.89 -11.17 7.39
C ALA A 143 -18.23 -10.24 8.56
N THR A 144 -19.03 -10.74 9.50
CA THR A 144 -19.44 -9.98 10.68
C THR A 144 -18.23 -9.62 11.56
N ASP A 145 -17.22 -10.49 11.63
CA ASP A 145 -16.00 -10.24 12.39
C ASP A 145 -15.23 -9.03 11.87
N VAL A 146 -15.19 -8.79 10.56
CA VAL A 146 -14.63 -7.56 9.98
C VAL A 146 -15.41 -6.32 10.45
N THR A 147 -16.74 -6.41 10.54
CA THR A 147 -17.55 -5.29 11.02
C THR A 147 -17.28 -4.98 12.50
N PHE A 148 -16.97 -6.00 13.32
CA PHE A 148 -16.60 -5.79 14.72
C PHE A 148 -15.23 -5.13 14.91
N LEU A 149 -14.38 -5.15 13.88
CA LEU A 149 -13.10 -4.43 13.88
C LEU A 149 -13.27 -2.91 13.66
N ASP A 150 -14.42 -2.47 13.14
CA ASP A 150 -14.63 -1.07 12.79
C ASP A 150 -14.61 -0.15 14.00
N THR A 151 -13.58 0.69 14.03
CA THR A 151 -13.45 1.80 14.97
C THR A 151 -12.84 3.01 14.26
N ILE A 152 -12.84 4.18 14.92
CA ILE A 152 -12.11 5.34 14.39
C ILE A 152 -10.59 5.10 14.26
N TYR A 153 -10.06 4.08 14.94
CA TYR A 153 -8.66 3.69 14.92
C TYR A 153 -8.39 2.50 14.00
N TYR A 154 -9.43 1.89 13.43
CA TYR A 154 -9.31 0.77 12.51
C TYR A 154 -10.59 0.64 11.66
N PRO A 155 -10.69 1.35 10.53
CA PRO A 155 -11.88 1.34 9.67
C PRO A 155 -11.86 0.14 8.71
N ALA A 156 -11.85 -1.08 9.26
CA ALA A 156 -11.62 -2.34 8.54
C ALA A 156 -12.53 -2.52 7.32
N THR A 157 -13.83 -2.26 7.44
CA THR A 157 -14.79 -2.40 6.33
C THR A 157 -14.49 -1.43 5.18
N MET A 158 -14.08 -0.20 5.49
CA MET A 158 -13.67 0.76 4.45
C MET A 158 -12.39 0.32 3.76
N LEU A 159 -11.43 -0.27 4.48
CA LEU A 159 -10.20 -0.78 3.90
C LEU A 159 -10.46 -1.96 2.95
N LEU A 160 -11.33 -2.89 3.33
CA LEU A 160 -11.72 -3.98 2.43
C LEU A 160 -12.61 -3.48 1.27
N GLY A 161 -13.39 -2.42 1.46
CA GLY A 161 -14.07 -1.74 0.36
C GLY A 161 -13.10 -1.12 -0.65
N ILE A 162 -11.98 -0.54 -0.19
CA ILE A 162 -10.91 -0.08 -1.09
C ILE A 162 -10.28 -1.28 -1.82
N ALA A 163 -9.96 -2.35 -1.09
CA ALA A 163 -9.37 -3.56 -1.67
C ALA A 163 -10.24 -4.14 -2.80
N ASP A 164 -11.55 -4.24 -2.57
CA ASP A 164 -12.52 -4.75 -3.54
C ASP A 164 -12.51 -3.98 -4.86
N GLU A 165 -12.64 -2.65 -4.78
CA GLU A 165 -12.61 -1.77 -5.94
C GLU A 165 -11.25 -1.82 -6.65
N LEU A 166 -10.17 -2.02 -5.91
CA LEU A 166 -8.85 -2.21 -6.52
C LEU A 166 -8.77 -3.55 -7.28
N ILE A 167 -9.29 -4.66 -6.75
CA ILE A 167 -9.31 -5.96 -7.47
C ILE A 167 -10.08 -5.82 -8.79
N LEU A 168 -11.30 -5.29 -8.73
CA LEU A 168 -12.15 -5.11 -9.91
C LEU A 168 -11.49 -4.17 -10.93
N GLY A 169 -10.82 -3.13 -10.46
CA GLY A 169 -10.02 -2.25 -11.31
C GLY A 169 -8.83 -2.95 -11.95
N GLU A 170 -8.08 -3.79 -11.24
CA GLU A 170 -6.97 -4.56 -11.81
C GLU A 170 -7.42 -5.56 -12.86
N ILE A 171 -8.51 -6.28 -12.59
CA ILE A 171 -9.10 -7.22 -13.56
C ILE A 171 -9.52 -6.45 -14.81
N SER A 172 -10.20 -5.31 -14.65
CA SER A 172 -10.61 -4.47 -15.79
C SER A 172 -9.41 -3.92 -16.57
N MET A 173 -8.33 -3.53 -15.88
CA MET A 173 -7.08 -3.12 -16.52
C MET A 173 -6.47 -4.25 -17.36
N ALA A 174 -6.47 -5.48 -16.84
CA ALA A 174 -5.92 -6.65 -17.52
C ALA A 174 -6.79 -7.12 -18.71
N GLU A 175 -8.06 -6.72 -18.74
CA GLU A 175 -8.98 -6.94 -19.86
C GLU A 175 -8.95 -5.81 -20.90
N ASP A 176 -8.06 -4.83 -20.75
CA ASP A 176 -8.02 -3.58 -21.52
C ASP A 176 -9.35 -2.79 -21.46
N ASN A 177 -10.19 -3.05 -20.46
CA ASN A 177 -11.43 -2.34 -20.20
C ASN A 177 -11.17 -1.12 -19.31
N PHE A 178 -10.52 -0.10 -19.89
CA PHE A 178 -10.01 1.04 -19.13
C PHE A 178 -11.11 1.93 -18.55
N ASP A 179 -12.29 2.01 -19.17
CA ASP A 179 -13.40 2.81 -18.65
C ASP A 179 -13.92 2.25 -17.32
N ASP A 180 -14.11 0.93 -17.24
CA ASP A 180 -14.53 0.26 -15.99
C ASP A 180 -13.40 0.31 -14.95
N ALA A 181 -12.14 0.15 -15.35
CA ALA A 181 -11.00 0.33 -14.45
C ALA A 181 -10.97 1.73 -13.83
N VAL A 182 -11.21 2.78 -14.62
CA VAL A 182 -11.30 4.16 -14.14
C VAL A 182 -12.47 4.33 -13.17
N ALA A 183 -13.62 3.72 -13.43
CA ALA A 183 -14.78 3.78 -12.54
C ALA A 183 -14.47 3.17 -11.17
N HIS A 184 -13.93 1.95 -11.15
CA HIS A 184 -13.55 1.24 -9.92
C HIS A 184 -12.47 1.98 -9.13
N PHE A 185 -11.38 2.39 -9.77
CA PHE A 185 -10.32 3.14 -9.07
C PHE A 185 -10.79 4.50 -8.54
N ARG A 186 -11.79 5.13 -9.17
CA ARG A 186 -12.40 6.36 -8.65
C ARG A 186 -13.22 6.09 -7.40
N LEU A 187 -13.91 4.96 -7.31
CA LEU A 187 -14.59 4.52 -6.09
C LEU A 187 -13.58 4.26 -4.95
N ALA A 188 -12.47 3.58 -5.25
CA ALA A 188 -11.38 3.36 -4.30
C ALA A 188 -10.83 4.69 -3.74
N VAL A 189 -10.58 5.65 -4.61
CA VAL A 189 -10.16 7.03 -4.24
C VAL A 189 -11.19 7.71 -3.36
N ASN A 190 -12.47 7.68 -3.74
CA ASN A 190 -13.54 8.31 -2.97
C ASN A 190 -13.71 7.70 -1.58
N THR A 191 -13.43 6.40 -1.42
CA THR A 191 -13.45 5.73 -0.12
C THR A 191 -12.21 6.10 0.70
N GLN A 192 -11.01 6.10 0.10
CA GLN A 192 -9.78 6.50 0.78
C GLN A 192 -9.84 7.95 1.29
N ASP A 193 -10.40 8.88 0.52
CA ASP A 193 -10.54 10.28 0.91
C ASP A 193 -11.47 10.50 2.12
N LYS A 194 -12.30 9.51 2.47
CA LYS A 194 -13.19 9.54 3.65
C LYS A 194 -12.60 8.88 4.89
N LEU A 195 -11.45 8.20 4.76
CA LEU A 195 -10.81 7.55 5.90
C LEU A 195 -10.42 8.59 6.98
N PRO A 196 -10.49 8.23 8.26
CA PRO A 196 -9.99 9.08 9.34
C PRO A 196 -8.48 9.31 9.17
N TYR A 197 -8.02 10.48 9.63
CA TYR A 197 -6.61 10.81 9.62
C TYR A 197 -5.84 9.93 10.61
N THR A 198 -4.72 9.36 10.14
CA THR A 198 -3.76 8.61 10.96
C THR A 198 -2.38 8.66 10.30
N GLU A 199 -1.34 8.34 11.07
CA GLU A 199 0.04 8.25 10.59
C GLU A 199 0.70 6.95 11.06
N PRO A 200 1.23 6.12 10.13
CA PRO A 200 1.05 6.16 8.68
C PRO A 200 -0.44 6.06 8.27
N PRO A 201 -0.82 6.52 7.04
CA PRO A 201 -2.18 6.35 6.52
C PRO A 201 -2.63 4.88 6.54
N PHE A 202 -3.92 4.63 6.75
CA PHE A 202 -4.45 3.27 6.83
C PHE A 202 -4.22 2.43 5.56
N TRP A 203 -4.41 3.04 4.39
CA TRP A 203 -4.15 2.36 3.12
C TRP A 203 -2.70 2.57 2.68
N TYR A 204 -2.04 1.50 2.26
CA TYR A 204 -0.59 1.43 2.08
C TYR A 204 -0.02 2.34 0.98
N TYR A 205 -0.85 2.79 0.05
CA TYR A 205 -0.48 3.76 -0.97
C TYR A 205 -1.64 4.71 -1.32
N PRO A 206 -1.40 5.85 -1.96
CA PRO A 206 -2.47 6.65 -2.52
C PRO A 206 -3.11 5.96 -3.73
N THR A 207 -4.38 5.55 -3.64
CA THR A 207 -5.14 4.90 -4.73
C THR A 207 -5.26 5.76 -6.00
N ARG A 208 -4.97 7.06 -5.87
CA ARG A 208 -4.78 7.98 -7.01
C ARG A 208 -3.69 7.52 -7.97
N HIS A 209 -2.72 6.71 -7.54
CA HIS A 209 -1.76 6.06 -8.43
C HIS A 209 -2.45 5.17 -9.45
N SER A 210 -3.36 4.32 -8.98
CA SER A 210 -4.14 3.39 -9.82
C SER A 210 -5.09 4.13 -10.73
N LEU A 211 -5.82 5.11 -10.22
CA LEU A 211 -6.71 5.95 -11.03
C LEU A 211 -5.93 6.71 -12.11
N GLY A 212 -4.82 7.34 -11.76
CA GLY A 212 -3.99 8.08 -12.72
C GLY A 212 -3.40 7.18 -13.81
N LYS A 213 -2.99 5.95 -13.47
CA LYS A 213 -2.51 4.97 -14.45
C LYS A 213 -3.63 4.49 -15.39
N ALA A 214 -4.82 4.24 -14.86
CA ALA A 214 -5.96 3.85 -15.69
C ALA A 214 -6.38 4.98 -16.65
N LEU A 215 -6.43 6.23 -16.17
CA LEU A 215 -6.74 7.40 -17.01
C LEU A 215 -5.72 7.56 -18.16
N LEU A 216 -4.43 7.39 -17.89
CA LEU A 216 -3.40 7.39 -18.95
C LEU A 216 -3.62 6.27 -19.97
N SER A 217 -4.04 5.09 -19.51
CA SER A 217 -4.26 3.92 -20.38
C SER A 217 -5.54 4.08 -21.22
N ALA A 218 -6.55 4.77 -20.69
CA ALA A 218 -7.74 5.22 -21.42
C ALA A 218 -7.49 6.41 -22.37
N GLY A 219 -6.28 6.97 -22.40
CA GLY A 219 -5.95 8.16 -23.20
C GLY A 219 -6.38 9.51 -22.60
N ASP A 220 -6.92 9.53 -21.38
CA ASP A 220 -7.27 10.76 -20.66
C ASP A 220 -6.07 11.31 -19.87
N ALA A 221 -5.09 11.84 -20.60
CA ALA A 221 -3.90 12.44 -20.01
C ALA A 221 -4.21 13.69 -19.16
N ALA A 222 -5.25 14.45 -19.52
CA ALA A 222 -5.66 15.65 -18.77
C ALA A 222 -6.27 15.28 -17.41
N GLY A 223 -7.15 14.28 -17.37
CA GLY A 223 -7.69 13.74 -16.12
C GLY A 223 -6.60 13.11 -15.25
N ALA A 224 -5.65 12.38 -15.84
CA ALA A 224 -4.51 11.84 -15.11
C ALA A 224 -3.66 12.94 -14.45
N GLU A 225 -3.38 14.04 -15.17
CA GLU A 225 -2.69 15.21 -14.62
C GLU A 225 -3.43 15.77 -13.39
N GLU A 226 -4.75 15.95 -13.47
CA GLU A 226 -5.54 16.45 -12.34
C GLU A 226 -5.42 15.55 -11.11
N VAL A 227 -5.54 14.23 -11.31
CA VAL A 227 -5.45 13.23 -10.24
C VAL A 227 -4.07 13.25 -9.56
N TYR A 228 -2.98 13.28 -10.32
CA TYR A 228 -1.63 13.33 -9.73
C TYR A 228 -1.35 14.67 -9.04
N ARG A 229 -1.86 15.79 -9.56
CA ARG A 229 -1.75 17.09 -8.89
C ARG A 229 -2.54 17.12 -7.58
N ALA A 230 -3.73 16.53 -7.55
CA ALA A 230 -4.51 16.38 -6.32
C ALA A 230 -3.74 15.55 -5.29
N ASP A 231 -3.18 14.41 -5.71
CA ASP A 231 -2.35 13.57 -4.85
C ASP A 231 -1.17 14.33 -4.25
N LEU A 232 -0.42 15.07 -5.07
CA LEU A 232 0.76 15.83 -4.63
C LEU A 232 0.45 17.00 -3.69
N LYS A 233 -0.80 17.45 -3.59
CA LYS A 233 -1.23 18.41 -2.56
C LYS A 233 -1.29 17.75 -1.18
N GLN A 234 -1.76 16.51 -1.12
CA GLN A 234 -1.92 15.71 0.10
C GLN A 234 -0.60 15.01 0.47
N TYR A 235 -0.04 14.23 -0.45
CA TYR A 235 1.21 13.49 -0.30
C TYR A 235 2.36 14.25 -0.96
N ARG A 236 2.82 15.31 -0.29
CA ARG A 236 3.91 16.13 -0.80
C ARG A 236 5.18 15.30 -0.94
N ARG A 237 5.87 15.45 -2.09
CA ARG A 237 7.09 14.68 -2.43
C ARG A 237 6.84 13.19 -2.62
N ASN A 238 5.66 12.81 -3.10
CA ASN A 238 5.37 11.44 -3.53
C ASN A 238 6.02 11.17 -4.90
N GLY A 239 7.10 10.39 -4.93
CA GLY A 239 7.84 10.12 -6.17
C GLY A 239 7.03 9.35 -7.22
N TRP A 240 6.17 8.43 -6.77
CA TRP A 240 5.24 7.69 -7.62
C TRP A 240 4.30 8.62 -8.41
N SER A 241 3.66 9.56 -7.71
CA SER A 241 2.76 10.54 -8.35
C SER A 241 3.50 11.58 -9.18
N MET A 242 4.73 11.95 -8.81
CA MET A 242 5.57 12.81 -9.65
C MET A 242 5.89 12.13 -10.98
N TYR A 243 6.23 10.83 -10.97
CA TYR A 243 6.47 10.06 -12.17
C TYR A 243 5.21 9.96 -13.06
N GLY A 244 4.06 9.64 -12.45
CA GLY A 244 2.77 9.64 -13.16
C GLY A 244 2.42 11.01 -13.76
N LEU A 245 2.67 12.10 -13.03
CA LEU A 245 2.47 13.46 -13.53
C LEU A 245 3.38 13.78 -14.71
N ILE A 246 4.65 13.36 -14.68
CA ILE A 246 5.57 13.49 -15.81
C ILE A 246 5.01 12.78 -17.05
N GLN A 247 4.49 11.56 -16.90
CA GLN A 247 3.88 10.83 -18.00
C GLN A 247 2.64 11.54 -18.56
N ALA A 248 1.76 12.04 -17.69
CA ALA A 248 0.56 12.77 -18.08
C ALA A 248 0.88 14.09 -18.80
N LEU A 249 1.91 14.80 -18.38
CA LEU A 249 2.34 16.03 -19.04
C LEU A 249 2.99 15.75 -20.40
N LYS A 250 3.82 14.72 -20.51
CA LYS A 250 4.43 14.30 -21.79
C LYS A 250 3.37 13.89 -22.82
N ALA A 251 2.35 13.15 -22.40
CA ALA A 251 1.24 12.76 -23.27
C ALA A 251 0.40 13.95 -23.78
N GLN A 252 0.56 15.13 -23.17
CA GLN A 252 -0.07 16.39 -23.57
C GLN A 252 0.91 17.38 -24.23
N ASP A 253 2.14 16.96 -24.56
CA ASP A 253 3.20 17.83 -25.10
C ASP A 253 3.52 19.06 -24.21
N LYS A 254 3.37 18.92 -22.89
CA LYS A 254 3.67 19.99 -21.91
C LYS A 254 5.09 19.88 -21.36
N ASP A 255 5.63 21.01 -20.88
CA ASP A 255 6.94 21.05 -20.21
C ASP A 255 6.93 20.21 -18.91
N THR A 256 7.99 19.42 -18.73
CA THR A 256 8.18 18.54 -17.57
C THR A 256 9.43 18.86 -16.76
N THR A 257 10.20 19.88 -17.15
CA THR A 257 11.52 20.18 -16.59
C THR A 257 11.47 20.34 -15.06
N GLU A 258 10.56 21.18 -14.54
CA GLU A 258 10.47 21.45 -13.11
C GLU A 258 10.07 20.20 -12.29
N ILE A 259 9.14 19.40 -12.80
CA ILE A 259 8.67 18.21 -12.08
C ILE A 259 9.69 17.07 -12.16
N GLN A 260 10.43 16.95 -13.28
CA GLN A 260 11.53 16.01 -13.44
C GLN A 260 12.65 16.30 -12.44
N GLU A 261 13.11 17.55 -12.34
CA GLU A 261 14.15 17.92 -11.37
C GLU A 261 13.76 17.63 -9.91
N ARG A 262 12.46 17.74 -9.59
CA ARG A 262 11.93 17.40 -8.26
C ARG A 262 11.87 15.89 -8.06
N PHE A 263 11.39 15.16 -9.06
CA PHE A 263 11.36 13.70 -9.05
C PHE A 263 12.75 13.13 -8.84
N ASP A 264 13.75 13.59 -9.60
CA ASP A 264 15.13 13.08 -9.52
C ASP A 264 15.72 13.21 -8.11
N LYS A 265 15.35 14.27 -7.37
CA LYS A 265 15.77 14.47 -5.97
C LYS A 265 15.01 13.59 -4.99
N VAL A 266 13.70 13.41 -5.21
CA VAL A 266 12.82 12.62 -4.34
C VAL A 266 13.06 11.12 -4.49
N TRP A 267 13.39 10.68 -5.70
CA TRP A 267 13.60 9.28 -6.08
C TRP A 267 15.07 8.84 -6.05
N ALA A 268 15.98 9.70 -5.58
CA ALA A 268 17.42 9.49 -5.65
C ALA A 268 17.94 8.24 -4.89
N GLN A 269 17.17 7.75 -3.92
CA GLN A 269 17.53 6.58 -3.11
C GLN A 269 16.75 5.32 -3.50
N ALA A 270 15.84 5.41 -4.48
CA ALA A 270 15.04 4.27 -4.88
C ALA A 270 15.92 3.15 -5.42
N ASP A 271 15.56 1.91 -5.09
CA ASP A 271 16.19 0.69 -5.60
C ASP A 271 15.35 0.02 -6.69
N VAL A 272 14.31 0.71 -7.15
CA VAL A 272 13.42 0.27 -8.23
C VAL A 272 13.34 1.28 -9.38
N THR A 273 13.13 0.77 -10.59
CA THR A 273 12.92 1.60 -11.79
C THR A 273 11.43 1.68 -12.10
N LEU A 274 10.89 2.90 -12.16
CA LEU A 274 9.49 3.13 -12.50
C LEU A 274 9.25 3.09 -14.00
N THR A 275 8.19 2.39 -14.40
CA THR A 275 7.58 2.45 -15.74
C THR A 275 6.21 3.11 -15.70
N ALA A 276 5.62 3.23 -14.52
CA ALA A 276 4.38 3.95 -14.23
C ALA A 276 4.41 4.47 -12.78
N SER A 277 3.34 5.13 -12.35
CA SER A 277 3.12 5.58 -10.96
C SER A 277 2.89 4.44 -9.97
N ARG A 278 2.98 3.19 -10.42
CA ARG A 278 2.80 1.94 -9.68
C ARG A 278 3.41 0.80 -10.50
N PHE A 279 3.70 -0.33 -9.88
CA PHE A 279 4.01 -1.57 -10.59
C PHE A 279 2.75 -2.23 -11.15
#